data_AF-A0A9X1XUU1-F1
#
_entry.id   AF-A0A9X1XUU1-F1
#
_cell.length_a   1.000
_cell.length_b   1.000
_cell.length_c   1.000
_cell.angle_alpha   90.00
_cell.angle_beta   90.00
_cell.angle_gamma   90.00
#
_symmetry.space_group_name_H-M   'P 1'
#
loop_
_entity.id
_entity.type
_entity.pdbx_description
1 polymer ?
#
loop_
_entity_poly.entity_id
_entity_poly.type
_entity_poly.pdbx_seq_one_letter_code
_entity_poly.pdbx_strand_id
1 'polypeptide(L)'
;MRNLISTLTLGLFICFQTIIAQSKPEKYYGINFQEISKQEFEKYVKKEKFFNYNQYDIEDHITKILYKRKTTGKLNNEELSLLKKELSKIGPLENEITILIFYPGKDECNNRSDSLSIDFFETEYKNKLDRITKYNHFWIYKTDEDLKYYHPEKINWEKDNDRVIEKLFFKMHYPCFSSAVVDRYGNFRLNLAEFSTDQIVEDVKKISLKNTFNNFIN
;
A
#
# COMPACT_ATOMS: atom_id res chain seq x y z
N MET A 1 11.61 -39.40 65.00
CA MET A 1 11.42 -37.96 64.66
C MET A 1 12.61 -37.43 63.88
N ARG A 2 12.76 -37.95 62.66
CA ARG A 2 13.72 -37.60 61.61
C ARG A 2 13.03 -38.18 60.36
N ASN A 3 12.99 -37.46 59.25
CA ASN A 3 12.35 -37.85 57.97
C ASN A 3 10.97 -37.26 57.65
N LEU A 4 10.44 -36.29 58.41
CA LEU A 4 9.24 -35.53 57.96
C LEU A 4 9.50 -34.05 57.61
N ILE A 5 10.74 -33.58 57.70
CA ILE A 5 11.10 -32.18 57.39
C ILE A 5 11.87 -32.07 56.06
N SER A 6 12.22 -33.21 55.42
CA SER A 6 12.97 -33.23 54.16
C SER A 6 12.10 -33.18 52.89
N THR A 7 10.79 -33.31 53.00
CA THR A 7 9.88 -33.32 51.83
C THR A 7 9.16 -32.00 51.61
N LEU A 8 9.26 -31.06 52.56
CA LEU A 8 8.61 -29.75 52.44
C LEU A 8 9.49 -28.65 51.80
N THR A 9 10.74 -28.94 51.47
CA THR A 9 11.66 -28.01 50.79
C THR A 9 11.85 -28.30 49.30
N LEU A 10 11.37 -29.44 48.78
CA LEU A 10 11.51 -29.81 47.37
C LEU A 10 10.25 -29.52 46.52
N GLY A 11 9.11 -29.25 47.16
CA GLY A 11 7.85 -28.93 46.48
C GLY A 11 7.66 -27.46 46.10
N LEU A 12 8.50 -26.54 46.59
CA LEU A 12 8.35 -25.10 46.35
C LEU A 12 9.18 -24.55 45.18
N PHE A 13 10.06 -25.36 44.58
CA PHE A 13 10.93 -24.91 43.49
C PHE A 13 10.37 -25.17 42.07
N ILE A 14 9.25 -25.90 41.96
CA ILE A 14 8.68 -26.30 40.66
C ILE A 14 7.59 -25.32 40.18
N CYS A 15 7.09 -24.42 41.03
CA CYS A 15 6.00 -23.49 40.66
C CYS A 15 6.46 -22.13 40.11
N PHE A 16 7.77 -21.88 39.95
CA PHE A 16 8.29 -20.62 39.39
C PHE A 16 8.74 -20.70 37.93
N GLN A 17 8.49 -21.81 37.24
CA GLN A 17 8.56 -21.87 35.78
C GLN A 17 7.23 -21.32 35.21
N THR A 18 6.83 -20.12 35.61
CA THR A 18 5.89 -19.35 34.80
C THR A 18 6.61 -19.12 33.49
N ILE A 19 6.15 -19.83 32.47
CA ILE A 19 6.54 -19.70 31.08
C ILE A 19 6.46 -18.19 30.75
N ILE A 20 7.60 -17.50 30.82
CA ILE A 20 7.76 -16.23 30.12
C ILE A 20 7.78 -16.68 28.67
N ALA A 21 6.61 -16.72 28.04
CA ALA A 21 6.54 -16.73 26.59
C ALA A 21 7.23 -15.43 26.17
N GLN A 22 8.53 -15.51 25.86
CA GLN A 22 9.31 -14.34 25.51
C GLN A 22 8.73 -13.83 24.18
N SER A 23 7.96 -12.75 24.25
CA SER A 23 7.48 -12.06 23.07
C SER A 23 8.68 -11.73 22.20
N LYS A 24 8.59 -12.04 20.90
CA LYS A 24 9.63 -11.68 19.94
C LYS A 24 9.98 -10.19 20.09
N PRO A 25 11.26 -9.81 20.09
CA PRO A 25 11.64 -8.40 20.13
C PRO A 25 11.02 -7.65 18.95
N GLU A 26 10.65 -6.39 19.13
CA GLU A 26 10.12 -5.55 18.07
C GLU A 26 11.23 -4.64 17.50
N LYS A 27 11.34 -4.56 16.17
CA LYS A 27 12.16 -3.57 15.47
C LYS A 27 11.27 -2.62 14.67
N TYR A 28 11.66 -1.35 14.65
CA TYR A 28 10.87 -0.28 14.06
C TYR A 28 11.66 0.40 12.96
N TYR A 29 11.03 0.60 11.82
CA TYR A 29 11.65 1.22 10.65
C TYR A 29 10.84 2.43 10.20
N GLY A 30 11.56 3.48 9.84
CA GLY A 30 11.01 4.70 9.25
C GLY A 30 10.59 4.51 7.80
N ILE A 31 10.04 5.59 7.22
CA ILE A 31 9.52 5.60 5.83
C ILE A 31 10.57 5.33 4.75
N ASN A 32 11.86 5.41 5.06
CA ASN A 32 12.96 5.09 4.14
C ASN A 32 13.70 3.81 4.54
N PHE A 33 13.06 2.93 5.31
CA PHE A 33 13.60 1.65 5.78
C PHE A 33 14.83 1.75 6.71
N GLN A 34 15.11 2.94 7.25
CA GLN A 34 16.09 3.10 8.32
C GLN A 34 15.49 2.67 9.66
N GLU A 35 16.26 1.98 10.49
CA GLU A 35 15.83 1.64 11.85
C GLU A 35 15.66 2.92 12.69
N ILE A 36 14.58 2.98 13.48
CA ILE A 36 14.25 4.10 14.36
C ILE A 36 13.86 3.59 15.74
N SER A 37 13.87 4.47 16.74
CA SER A 37 13.41 4.10 18.08
C SER A 37 11.88 3.87 18.10
N LYS A 38 11.41 3.01 19.02
CA LYS A 38 9.97 2.84 19.32
C LYS A 38 9.28 4.18 19.57
N GLN A 39 9.91 5.05 20.36
CA GLN A 39 9.37 6.36 20.72
C GLN A 39 9.19 7.26 19.48
N GLU A 40 10.13 7.19 18.54
CA GLU A 40 10.02 7.91 17.27
C GLU A 40 8.90 7.33 16.40
N PHE A 41 8.82 6.01 16.29
CA PHE A 41 7.77 5.31 15.55
C PHE A 41 6.36 5.70 16.05
N GLU A 42 6.15 5.66 17.37
CA GLU A 42 4.86 6.01 18.00
C GLU A 42 4.45 7.47 17.76
N LYS A 43 5.40 8.41 17.61
CA LYS A 43 5.09 9.80 17.24
C LYS A 43 4.47 9.90 15.84
N TYR A 44 4.84 9.01 14.92
CA TYR A 44 4.25 8.94 13.59
C TYR A 44 2.89 8.25 13.61
N VAL A 45 2.78 7.12 14.32
CA VAL A 45 1.51 6.37 14.42
C VAL A 45 0.40 7.24 14.99
N LYS A 46 0.68 8.07 16.00
CA LYS A 46 -0.31 9.05 16.54
C LYS A 46 -0.87 10.03 15.49
N LYS A 47 -0.25 10.13 14.32
CA LYS A 47 -0.70 10.93 13.18
C LYS A 47 -1.36 10.04 12.12
N GLU A 48 -2.29 9.19 12.55
CA GLU A 48 -2.95 8.12 11.77
C GLU A 48 -3.50 8.58 10.40
N LYS A 49 -3.97 9.84 10.33
CA LYS A 49 -4.43 10.44 9.07
C LYS A 49 -3.36 10.46 7.96
N PHE A 50 -2.08 10.49 8.33
CA PHE A 50 -0.96 10.67 7.41
C PHE A 50 -0.05 9.46 7.33
N PHE A 51 0.07 8.70 8.42
CA PHE A 51 0.99 7.59 8.54
C PHE A 51 0.26 6.32 8.95
N ASN A 52 0.74 5.20 8.45
CA ASN A 52 0.36 3.88 8.89
C ASN A 52 1.61 2.97 8.84
N TYR A 53 1.48 1.70 9.20
CA TYR A 53 2.59 0.77 9.19
C TYR A 53 2.17 -0.64 8.82
N ASN A 54 3.12 -1.40 8.31
CA ASN A 54 3.00 -2.85 8.17
C ASN A 54 3.72 -3.54 9.30
N GLN A 55 3.20 -4.70 9.70
CA GLN A 55 3.83 -5.60 10.64
C GLN A 55 4.18 -6.91 9.94
N TYR A 56 5.41 -7.38 10.12
CA TYR A 56 5.89 -8.66 9.64
C TYR A 56 6.39 -9.47 10.82
N ASP A 57 5.83 -10.66 11.00
CA ASP A 57 6.33 -11.65 11.96
C ASP A 57 7.43 -12.47 11.27
N ILE A 58 8.69 -12.25 11.67
CA ILE A 58 9.84 -13.00 11.18
C ILE A 58 10.43 -13.85 12.31
N GLU A 59 11.26 -14.84 11.99
CA GLU A 59 11.64 -15.92 12.93
C GLU A 59 12.09 -15.42 14.30
N ASP A 60 12.95 -14.40 14.34
CA ASP A 60 13.62 -13.89 15.54
C ASP A 60 13.07 -12.54 16.06
N HIS A 61 12.24 -11.82 15.30
CA HIS A 61 11.67 -10.54 15.71
C HIS A 61 10.36 -10.19 15.00
N ILE A 62 9.63 -9.21 15.52
CA ILE A 62 8.52 -8.56 14.81
C ILE A 62 9.06 -7.27 14.20
N THR A 63 8.89 -7.11 12.90
CA THR A 63 9.30 -5.90 12.17
C THR A 63 8.10 -5.01 11.90
N LYS A 64 8.18 -3.73 12.27
CA LYS A 64 7.16 -2.72 11.98
C LYS A 64 7.74 -1.62 11.09
N ILE A 65 7.15 -1.40 9.91
CA ILE A 65 7.67 -0.45 8.91
C ILE A 65 6.65 0.66 8.66
N LEU A 66 7.02 1.91 8.93
CA LEU A 66 6.18 3.08 8.65
C LEU A 66 6.06 3.33 7.15
N TYR A 67 4.90 3.83 6.75
CA TYR A 67 4.70 4.45 5.45
C TYR A 67 3.75 5.64 5.57
N LYS A 68 3.87 6.56 4.60
CA LYS A 68 2.97 7.70 4.49
C LYS A 68 1.83 7.34 3.54
N ARG A 69 0.58 7.45 4.00
CA ARG A 69 -0.61 7.10 3.19
C ARG A 69 -0.71 7.89 1.89
N LYS A 70 -0.19 9.13 1.87
CA LYS A 70 -0.12 9.99 0.69
C LYS A 70 1.33 10.35 0.38
N THR A 71 1.81 9.92 -0.78
CA THR A 71 3.19 10.16 -1.22
C THR A 71 3.20 10.87 -2.58
N THR A 72 4.20 11.69 -2.85
CA THR A 72 4.40 12.33 -4.15
C THR A 72 5.84 12.16 -4.57
N GLY A 73 6.09 12.08 -5.86
CA GLY A 73 7.45 11.98 -6.39
C GLY A 73 7.50 12.29 -7.87
N LYS A 74 8.64 11.98 -8.48
CA LYS A 74 8.86 12.08 -9.91
C LYS A 74 9.71 10.90 -10.35
N LEU A 75 9.22 10.16 -11.34
CA LEU A 75 10.00 9.13 -12.02
C LEU A 75 11.13 9.79 -12.81
N ASN A 76 12.31 9.18 -12.79
CA ASN A 76 13.37 9.54 -13.70
C ASN A 76 13.02 9.11 -15.15
N ASN A 77 13.84 9.50 -16.13
CA ASN A 77 13.53 9.22 -17.54
C ASN A 77 13.47 7.72 -17.87
N GLU A 78 14.32 6.90 -17.23
CA GLU A 78 14.34 5.46 -17.42
C GLU A 78 13.10 4.80 -16.81
N GLU A 79 12.76 5.16 -15.57
CA GLU A 79 11.55 4.70 -14.88
C GLU A 79 10.27 5.10 -15.63
N LEU A 80 10.22 6.33 -16.15
CA LEU A 80 9.09 6.81 -16.95
C LEU A 80 8.99 6.07 -18.29
N SER A 81 10.12 5.80 -18.94
CA SER A 81 10.15 5.01 -20.18
C SER A 81 9.68 3.59 -19.93
N LEU A 82 10.14 2.97 -18.84
CA LEU A 82 9.75 1.63 -18.42
C LEU A 82 8.24 1.57 -18.14
N LEU A 83 7.70 2.52 -17.38
CA LEU A 83 6.26 2.62 -17.12
C LEU A 83 5.46 2.69 -18.43
N LYS A 84 5.85 3.60 -19.34
CA LYS A 84 5.15 3.77 -20.62
C LYS A 84 5.19 2.49 -21.45
N LYS A 85 6.34 1.82 -21.49
CA LYS A 85 6.51 0.55 -22.21
C LYS A 85 5.58 -0.52 -21.67
N GLU A 86 5.48 -0.67 -20.34
CA GLU A 86 4.61 -1.67 -19.74
C GLU A 86 3.13 -1.38 -20.00
N LEU A 87 2.68 -0.15 -19.76
CA LEU A 87 1.28 0.20 -19.97
C LEU A 87 0.85 0.16 -21.44
N SER A 88 1.79 0.44 -22.37
CA SER A 88 1.52 0.36 -23.81
C SER A 88 1.28 -1.08 -24.31
N LYS A 89 1.63 -2.10 -23.52
CA LYS A 89 1.26 -3.50 -23.81
C LYS A 89 -0.22 -3.78 -23.56
N ILE A 90 -0.85 -3.00 -22.68
CA ILE A 90 -2.26 -3.13 -22.30
C ILE A 90 -3.13 -2.32 -23.26
N GLY A 91 -2.75 -1.07 -23.54
CA GLY A 91 -3.52 -0.19 -24.41
C GLY A 91 -2.79 1.12 -24.72
N PRO A 92 -3.32 1.91 -25.66
CA PRO A 92 -2.65 3.15 -26.08
C PRO A 92 -2.67 4.19 -24.94
N LEU A 93 -1.54 4.89 -24.78
CA LEU A 93 -1.37 5.98 -23.82
C LEU A 93 -1.64 7.34 -24.49
N GLU A 94 -2.90 7.60 -24.81
CA GLU A 94 -3.31 8.79 -25.57
C GLU A 94 -3.39 10.05 -24.72
N ASN A 95 -3.57 9.87 -23.40
CA ASN A 95 -3.82 10.97 -22.48
C ASN A 95 -2.59 11.31 -21.63
N GLU A 96 -2.50 12.58 -21.22
CA GLU A 96 -1.37 13.08 -20.43
C GLU A 96 -1.37 12.62 -18.96
N ILE A 97 -2.54 12.22 -18.45
CA ILE A 97 -2.71 11.70 -17.10
C ILE A 97 -2.99 10.21 -17.17
N THR A 98 -2.31 9.45 -16.33
CA THR A 98 -2.51 8.01 -16.14
C THR A 98 -2.91 7.75 -14.69
N ILE A 99 -4.00 7.02 -14.51
CA ILE A 99 -4.51 6.57 -13.22
C ILE A 99 -4.32 5.05 -13.15
N LEU A 100 -3.64 4.59 -12.10
CA LEU A 100 -3.43 3.18 -11.80
C LEU A 100 -4.15 2.85 -10.51
N ILE A 101 -4.99 1.82 -10.54
CA ILE A 101 -5.52 1.17 -9.34
C ILE A 101 -4.79 -0.15 -9.18
N PHE A 102 -4.13 -0.35 -8.04
CA PHE A 102 -3.26 -1.51 -7.80
C PHE A 102 -3.85 -2.42 -6.72
N TYR A 103 -4.09 -3.68 -7.11
CA TYR A 103 -4.43 -4.77 -6.21
C TYR A 103 -3.16 -5.54 -5.82
N PRO A 104 -2.75 -5.50 -4.55
CA PRO A 104 -1.51 -6.12 -4.10
C PRO A 104 -1.63 -7.63 -3.87
N GLY A 105 -2.84 -8.19 -3.98
CA GLY A 105 -3.16 -9.55 -3.57
C GLY A 105 -3.95 -9.61 -2.26
N LYS A 106 -4.36 -10.81 -1.88
CA LYS A 106 -5.18 -11.05 -0.68
C LYS A 106 -4.44 -10.68 0.60
N ASP A 107 -5.09 -9.90 1.45
CA ASP A 107 -4.66 -9.53 2.80
C ASP A 107 -5.87 -9.34 3.74
N GLU A 108 -5.62 -9.07 5.02
CA GLU A 108 -6.69 -8.92 6.03
C GLU A 108 -7.76 -7.87 5.67
N CYS A 109 -7.40 -6.84 4.90
CA CYS A 109 -8.32 -5.76 4.55
C CYS A 109 -9.18 -6.08 3.32
N ASN A 110 -8.62 -6.78 2.35
CA ASN A 110 -9.29 -7.10 1.08
C ASN A 110 -9.68 -8.59 0.97
N ASN A 111 -9.51 -9.37 2.03
CA ASN A 111 -9.97 -10.76 2.10
C ASN A 111 -11.50 -10.79 2.00
N ARG A 112 -12.00 -11.40 0.92
CA ARG A 112 -13.43 -11.53 0.69
C ARG A 112 -13.82 -12.95 0.40
N SER A 113 -15.03 -13.28 0.81
CA SER A 113 -15.67 -14.57 0.53
C SER A 113 -16.89 -14.43 -0.37
N ASP A 114 -17.33 -13.20 -0.60
CA ASP A 114 -18.49 -12.79 -1.38
C ASP A 114 -18.12 -11.69 -2.37
N SER A 115 -18.85 -11.65 -3.49
CA SER A 115 -18.68 -10.60 -4.48
C SER A 115 -19.04 -9.25 -3.86
N LEU A 116 -18.15 -8.29 -4.02
CA LEU A 116 -18.46 -6.92 -3.63
C LEU A 116 -19.66 -6.42 -4.42
N SER A 117 -20.52 -5.62 -3.78
CA SER A 117 -21.34 -4.64 -4.49
C SER A 117 -20.45 -3.44 -4.80
N ILE A 118 -19.44 -3.59 -5.68
CA ILE A 118 -18.63 -2.43 -6.07
C ILE A 118 -19.46 -1.61 -7.07
N ASP A 119 -20.12 -0.59 -6.50
CA ASP A 119 -20.43 0.69 -7.14
C ASP A 119 -19.25 1.69 -6.92
N PHE A 120 -18.12 1.21 -6.43
CA PHE A 120 -16.99 2.03 -5.93
C PHE A 120 -16.42 3.02 -6.97
N PHE A 121 -16.54 2.75 -8.27
CA PHE A 121 -16.15 3.67 -9.36
C PHE A 121 -17.33 3.97 -10.28
N GLU A 122 -18.45 4.30 -9.63
CA GLU A 122 -19.71 4.78 -10.19
C GLU A 122 -19.53 5.88 -11.25
N THR A 123 -20.60 6.07 -12.02
CA THR A 123 -20.78 7.17 -12.98
C THR A 123 -20.34 8.51 -12.39
N GLU A 124 -20.56 8.77 -11.09
CA GLU A 124 -20.12 10.02 -10.44
C GLU A 124 -18.59 10.21 -10.46
N TYR A 125 -17.81 9.17 -10.13
CA TYR A 125 -16.36 9.24 -10.14
C TYR A 125 -15.83 9.56 -11.54
N LYS A 126 -16.32 8.84 -12.56
CA LYS A 126 -15.94 9.05 -13.96
C LYS A 126 -16.31 10.46 -14.41
N ASN A 127 -17.52 10.91 -14.10
CA ASN A 127 -17.99 12.26 -14.39
C ASN A 127 -17.12 13.34 -13.72
N LYS A 128 -16.68 13.13 -12.48
CA LYS A 128 -15.77 14.06 -11.78
C LYS A 128 -14.42 14.15 -12.49
N LEU A 129 -13.86 13.03 -12.95
CA LEU A 129 -12.60 13.00 -13.69
C LEU A 129 -12.70 13.64 -15.08
N ASP A 130 -13.75 13.30 -15.83
CA ASP A 130 -13.97 13.81 -17.19
C ASP A 130 -14.14 15.34 -17.24
N ARG A 131 -14.61 15.94 -16.14
CA ARG A 131 -14.67 17.40 -15.97
C ARG A 131 -13.32 18.06 -15.74
N ILE A 132 -12.29 17.30 -15.38
CA ILE A 132 -10.94 17.83 -15.10
C ILE A 132 -10.07 17.69 -16.34
N THR A 133 -9.92 16.47 -16.84
CA THR A 133 -9.04 16.17 -17.99
C THR A 133 -9.34 14.78 -18.54
N LYS A 134 -8.90 14.50 -19.76
CA LYS A 134 -8.87 13.12 -20.28
C LYS A 134 -7.73 12.34 -19.62
N TYR A 135 -7.93 11.04 -19.42
CA TYR A 135 -7.03 10.19 -18.66
C TYR A 135 -7.00 8.76 -19.21
N ASN A 136 -5.85 8.10 -19.05
CA ASN A 136 -5.74 6.65 -19.17
C ASN A 136 -6.05 6.04 -17.79
N HIS A 137 -6.77 4.92 -17.74
CA HIS A 137 -7.13 4.26 -16.49
C HIS A 137 -6.82 2.77 -16.56
N PHE A 138 -6.01 2.28 -15.62
CA PHE A 138 -5.60 0.88 -15.58
C PHE A 138 -5.87 0.26 -14.22
N TRP A 139 -6.35 -0.98 -14.26
CA TRP A 139 -6.58 -1.82 -13.10
C TRP A 139 -5.53 -2.91 -13.11
N ILE A 140 -4.57 -2.81 -12.20
CA ILE A 140 -3.37 -3.64 -12.19
C ILE A 140 -3.41 -4.55 -10.96
N TYR A 141 -3.05 -5.81 -11.10
CA TYR A 141 -2.96 -6.74 -9.97
C TYR A 141 -1.62 -7.48 -9.92
N LYS A 142 -1.15 -7.76 -8.71
CA LYS A 142 0.04 -8.58 -8.45
C LYS A 142 -0.29 -10.08 -8.48
N THR A 143 -1.29 -10.47 -7.70
CA THR A 143 -1.82 -11.84 -7.63
C THR A 143 -3.33 -11.80 -7.82
N ASP A 144 -3.90 -12.89 -8.31
CA ASP A 144 -5.32 -13.02 -8.67
C ASP A 144 -6.18 -13.63 -7.54
N GLU A 145 -5.59 -13.90 -6.37
CA GLU A 145 -6.33 -14.36 -5.20
C GLU A 145 -7.48 -13.40 -4.89
N ASP A 146 -8.68 -13.92 -4.65
CA ASP A 146 -9.91 -13.17 -4.38
C ASP A 146 -10.33 -12.14 -5.46
N LEU A 147 -9.58 -11.97 -6.55
CA LEU A 147 -9.87 -11.00 -7.62
C LEU A 147 -11.22 -11.25 -8.31
N LYS A 148 -11.67 -12.51 -8.31
CA LYS A 148 -13.00 -12.94 -8.77
C LYS A 148 -14.16 -12.23 -8.06
N TYR A 149 -13.95 -11.71 -6.85
CA TYR A 149 -14.93 -10.97 -6.07
C TYR A 149 -14.98 -9.47 -6.42
N TYR A 150 -14.11 -9.02 -7.32
CA TYR A 150 -13.93 -7.62 -7.73
C TYR A 150 -14.37 -7.37 -9.19
N HIS A 151 -15.56 -7.86 -9.55
CA HIS A 151 -16.22 -7.68 -10.84
C HIS A 151 -15.31 -7.82 -12.09
N PRO A 152 -14.66 -8.98 -12.28
CA PRO A 152 -13.84 -9.22 -13.47
C PRO A 152 -14.63 -9.08 -14.79
N GLU A 153 -15.97 -9.15 -14.75
CA GLU A 153 -16.84 -8.92 -15.91
C GLU A 153 -17.02 -7.44 -16.29
N LYS A 154 -16.69 -6.51 -15.40
CA LYS A 154 -16.81 -5.05 -15.61
C LYS A 154 -15.45 -4.35 -15.61
N ILE A 155 -14.48 -4.91 -14.90
CA ILE A 155 -13.16 -4.34 -14.71
C ILE A 155 -12.16 -5.16 -15.52
N ASN A 156 -11.46 -4.49 -16.44
CA ASN A 156 -10.36 -5.11 -17.18
C ASN A 156 -9.11 -5.15 -16.30
N TRP A 157 -9.00 -6.22 -15.51
CA TRP A 157 -7.86 -6.48 -14.63
C TRP A 157 -6.64 -6.96 -15.43
N GLU A 158 -5.52 -6.30 -15.22
CA GLU A 158 -4.26 -6.58 -15.93
C GLU A 158 -3.19 -6.99 -14.94
N LYS A 159 -2.48 -8.08 -15.25
CA LYS A 159 -1.42 -8.58 -14.39
C LYS A 159 -0.20 -7.67 -14.48
N ASP A 160 0.39 -7.31 -13.34
CA ASP A 160 1.69 -6.64 -13.27
C ASP A 160 2.83 -7.63 -13.57
N ASN A 161 2.96 -8.00 -14.84
CA ASN A 161 4.02 -8.88 -15.30
C ASN A 161 5.39 -8.27 -14.97
N ASP A 162 6.31 -9.08 -14.46
CA ASP A 162 7.64 -8.66 -13.95
C ASP A 162 7.63 -7.68 -12.76
N ARG A 163 6.45 -7.40 -12.19
CA ARG A 163 6.23 -6.54 -11.02
C ARG A 163 6.74 -5.12 -11.22
N VAL A 164 6.63 -4.59 -12.44
CA VAL A 164 7.18 -3.27 -12.78
C VAL A 164 6.42 -2.16 -12.06
N ILE A 165 5.08 -2.19 -12.10
CA ILE A 165 4.24 -1.18 -11.45
C ILE A 165 4.48 -1.20 -9.93
N GLU A 166 4.54 -2.40 -9.33
CA GLU A 166 4.85 -2.57 -7.92
C GLU A 166 6.23 -2.00 -7.56
N LYS A 167 7.29 -2.30 -8.34
CA LYS A 167 8.64 -1.79 -8.06
C LYS A 167 8.73 -0.27 -8.16
N LEU A 168 8.03 0.34 -9.12
CA LEU A 168 8.05 1.79 -9.33
C LEU A 168 7.33 2.55 -8.22
N PHE A 169 6.18 2.04 -7.74
CA PHE A 169 5.30 2.81 -6.85
C PHE A 169 5.07 2.16 -5.48
N PHE A 170 5.06 0.84 -5.39
CA PHE A 170 4.57 0.08 -4.25
C PHE A 170 5.67 -0.80 -3.63
N LYS A 171 6.68 -0.15 -3.03
CA LYS A 171 7.92 -0.78 -2.49
C LYS A 171 7.75 -1.92 -1.47
N MET A 172 6.54 -2.12 -0.95
CA MET A 172 6.16 -3.22 -0.07
C MET A 172 4.66 -3.52 -0.25
N HIS A 173 4.17 -4.60 0.34
CA HIS A 173 2.74 -4.94 0.31
C HIS A 173 1.94 -3.94 1.14
N TYR A 174 1.26 -2.97 0.52
CA TYR A 174 0.37 -2.06 1.25
C TYR A 174 -1.04 -2.68 1.34
N PRO A 175 -1.67 -2.72 2.52
CA PRO A 175 -2.95 -3.41 2.67
C PRO A 175 -4.08 -2.80 1.82
N CYS A 176 -5.12 -3.60 1.55
CA CYS A 176 -6.27 -3.19 0.74
C CYS A 176 -5.92 -3.00 -0.75
N PHE A 177 -6.21 -1.83 -1.31
CA PHE A 177 -5.78 -1.38 -2.65
C PHE A 177 -4.93 -0.12 -2.49
N SER A 178 -4.11 0.16 -3.50
CA SER A 178 -3.37 1.43 -3.62
C SER A 178 -3.66 2.09 -4.98
N SER A 179 -3.36 3.37 -5.12
CA SER A 179 -3.48 4.04 -6.41
C SER A 179 -2.32 4.97 -6.71
N ALA A 180 -2.05 5.17 -8.00
CA ALA A 180 -1.08 6.12 -8.50
C ALA A 180 -1.72 7.01 -9.58
N VAL A 181 -1.51 8.31 -9.48
CA VAL A 181 -1.84 9.27 -10.53
C VAL A 181 -0.53 9.84 -11.05
N VAL A 182 -0.26 9.68 -12.34
CA VAL A 182 1.02 10.00 -12.99
C VAL A 182 0.77 10.90 -14.18
N ASP A 183 1.57 11.95 -14.36
CA ASP A 183 1.54 12.79 -15.56
C ASP A 183 2.55 12.35 -16.64
N ARG A 184 2.44 12.95 -17.84
CA ARG A 184 3.32 12.69 -18.98
C ARG A 184 4.81 12.95 -18.71
N TYR A 185 5.13 13.72 -17.67
CA TYR A 185 6.48 14.10 -17.23
C TYR A 185 6.99 13.23 -16.07
N GLY A 186 6.21 12.24 -15.65
CA GLY A 186 6.55 11.31 -14.58
C GLY A 186 6.36 11.86 -13.18
N ASN A 187 5.79 13.06 -12.97
CA ASN A 187 5.36 13.41 -11.61
C ASN A 187 4.25 12.46 -11.20
N PHE A 188 4.19 12.11 -9.92
CA PHE A 188 3.15 11.22 -9.43
C PHE A 188 2.65 11.58 -8.03
N ARG A 189 1.43 11.14 -7.75
CA ARG A 189 0.81 11.13 -6.42
C ARG A 189 0.30 9.72 -6.14
N LEU A 190 0.63 9.18 -4.97
CA LEU A 190 0.26 7.85 -4.52
C LEU A 190 -0.72 7.92 -3.36
N ASN A 191 -1.68 7.01 -3.37
CA ASN A 191 -2.45 6.59 -2.21
C ASN A 191 -1.97 5.19 -1.82
N LEU A 192 -1.26 5.10 -0.70
CA LEU A 192 -0.71 3.86 -0.17
C LEU A 192 -1.64 3.34 0.92
N ALA A 193 -2.20 2.16 0.68
CA ALA A 193 -3.24 1.51 1.47
C ALA A 193 -4.54 2.32 1.57
N GLU A 194 -5.65 1.69 1.19
CA GLU A 194 -7.04 2.16 1.29
C GLU A 194 -7.26 3.64 0.94
N PHE A 195 -8.02 3.87 -0.11
CA PHE A 195 -8.29 5.22 -0.60
C PHE A 195 -9.74 5.36 -1.06
N SER A 196 -10.23 6.60 -1.10
CA SER A 196 -11.51 6.95 -1.71
C SER A 196 -11.33 7.43 -3.15
N THR A 197 -12.39 7.34 -3.95
CA THR A 197 -12.41 7.91 -5.31
C THR A 197 -12.21 9.41 -5.32
N ASP A 198 -12.73 10.13 -4.33
CA ASP A 198 -12.49 11.58 -4.17
C ASP A 198 -11.00 11.91 -3.97
N GLN A 199 -10.24 11.04 -3.30
CA GLN A 199 -8.79 11.23 -3.17
C GLN A 199 -8.07 11.14 -4.51
N ILE A 200 -8.51 10.26 -5.43
CA ILE A 200 -7.97 10.19 -6.79
C ILE A 200 -8.35 11.44 -7.59
N VAL A 201 -9.62 11.88 -7.51
CA VAL A 201 -10.09 13.11 -8.15
C VAL A 201 -9.26 14.32 -7.69
N GLU A 202 -8.97 14.42 -6.39
CA GLU A 202 -8.11 15.46 -5.84
C GLU A 202 -6.67 15.36 -6.37
N ASP A 203 -6.12 14.16 -6.45
CA ASP A 203 -4.77 13.94 -6.98
C ASP A 203 -4.66 14.34 -8.47
N VAL A 204 -5.68 14.02 -9.29
CA VAL A 204 -5.78 14.44 -10.69
C VAL A 204 -5.89 15.97 -10.81
N LYS A 205 -6.71 16.63 -9.99
CA LYS A 205 -6.76 18.12 -9.99
C LYS A 205 -5.39 18.72 -9.69
N LYS A 206 -4.72 18.24 -8.64
CA LYS A 206 -3.43 18.78 -8.19
C LYS A 206 -2.33 18.57 -9.23
N ILE A 207 -2.28 17.42 -9.89
CA ILE A 207 -1.26 17.14 -10.88
C ILE A 207 -1.51 17.93 -12.18
N SER A 208 -2.76 18.02 -12.63
CA SER A 208 -3.13 18.77 -13.84
C SER A 208 -2.86 20.27 -13.69
N LEU A 209 -3.14 20.87 -12.54
CA LEU A 209 -2.80 22.27 -12.26
C LEU A 209 -1.29 22.53 -12.36
N LYS A 210 -0.47 21.59 -11.89
CA LYS A 210 1.00 21.70 -11.98
C LYS A 210 1.48 21.64 -13.43
N ASN A 211 0.85 20.83 -14.28
CA ASN A 211 1.16 20.76 -15.71
C ASN A 211 0.84 22.06 -16.43
N THR A 212 -0.31 22.66 -16.14
CA THR A 212 -0.68 23.97 -16.68
C THR A 212 0.39 25.01 -16.36
N PHE A 213 0.88 25.06 -15.12
CA PHE A 213 1.94 26.00 -14.73
C PHE A 213 3.28 25.73 -15.44
N ASN A 214 3.69 24.46 -15.57
CA ASN A 214 4.94 24.11 -16.25
C ASN A 214 4.92 24.44 -17.76
N ASN A 215 3.75 24.38 -18.39
CA ASN A 215 3.59 24.74 -19.81
C ASN A 215 3.63 26.27 -20.05
N PHE A 216 3.50 27.11 -19.01
CA PHE A 216 3.65 28.56 -19.13
C PHE A 216 5.09 29.08 -19.00
N ILE A 217 6.02 28.23 -18.53
CA ILE A 217 7.40 28.63 -18.18
C ILE A 217 8.42 28.05 -19.18
N ASN A 218 8.01 27.10 -20.03
CA ASN A 218 8.80 26.57 -21.15
C ASN A 218 8.32 27.16 -22.47
#